data_AF-A0A2P4UJ33-F1
#
_entry.id   AF-A0A2P4UJ33-F1
#
_cell.length_a   1.000
_cell.length_b   1.000
_cell.length_c   1.000
_cell.angle_alpha   90.00
_cell.angle_beta   90.00
_cell.angle_gamma   90.00
#
_symmetry.space_group_name_H-M   'P 1'
#
loop_
_entity.id
_entity.type
_entity.pdbx_description
1 polymer ?
#
loop_
_entity_poly.entity_id
_entity_poly.type
_entity_poly.pdbx_seq_one_letter_code
_entity_poly.pdbx_strand_id
1 'polypeptide(L)'
;MDYQFLVQPATAKAGTKVRVTARFRARLTVGAKFGPGGERTCFGKNSERADVTGNYDISLGRVGRAARKSVMYLYATPPARATDFPDNPKLEIEYTEKMNDNNQPYILSDCAYNSHWTTVYTLTIPSKKNLPTGRYLLGLTNPMKMETVMRNGVRVPLASVGGSTQGRLPALRVIE
;
A
#
# COMPACT_ATOMS: atom_id res chain seq x y z
N MET A 1 3.51 6.75 -6.26
CA MET A 1 3.31 5.31 -6.00
C MET A 1 1.93 4.95 -6.49
N ASP A 2 1.81 3.83 -7.19
CA ASP A 2 0.55 3.25 -7.64
C ASP A 2 0.40 1.86 -6.99
N TYR A 3 -0.80 1.57 -6.50
CA TYR A 3 -1.11 0.32 -5.83
C TYR A 3 -2.50 -0.13 -6.25
N GLN A 4 -2.55 -1.13 -7.12
CA GLN A 4 -3.80 -1.61 -7.72
C GLN A 4 -4.26 -2.90 -7.06
N PHE A 5 -5.54 -2.97 -6.71
CA PHE A 5 -6.15 -4.12 -6.06
C PHE A 5 -7.23 -4.75 -6.92
N LEU A 6 -7.20 -6.08 -7.01
CA LEU A 6 -8.26 -6.88 -7.62
C LEU A 6 -8.68 -8.00 -6.67
N VAL A 7 -9.98 -8.17 -6.45
CA VAL A 7 -10.55 -9.20 -5.58
C VAL A 7 -11.35 -10.20 -6.42
N GLN A 8 -11.04 -11.50 -6.29
CA GLN A 8 -11.66 -12.58 -7.07
C GLN A 8 -11.88 -13.86 -6.23
N PRO A 9 -13.10 -14.41 -6.19
CA PRO A 9 -14.34 -13.78 -6.66
C PRO A 9 -14.71 -12.58 -5.76
N ALA A 10 -15.36 -11.56 -6.35
CA ALA A 10 -15.85 -10.40 -5.61
C ALA A 10 -17.16 -10.70 -4.84
N THR A 11 -17.80 -11.84 -5.10
CA THR A 11 -18.94 -12.37 -4.34
C THR A 11 -18.62 -13.78 -3.89
N ALA A 12 -18.76 -14.07 -2.59
CA ALA A 12 -18.31 -15.33 -2.01
C ALA A 12 -19.18 -15.76 -0.82
N LYS A 13 -19.34 -17.07 -0.64
CA LYS A 13 -19.95 -17.67 0.56
C LYS A 13 -18.89 -18.11 1.56
N ALA A 14 -19.29 -18.44 2.79
CA ALA A 14 -18.40 -19.03 3.79
C ALA A 14 -17.63 -20.25 3.24
N GLY A 15 -16.35 -20.38 3.63
CA GLY A 15 -15.43 -21.41 3.16
C GLY A 15 -14.84 -21.17 1.76
N THR A 16 -15.31 -20.14 1.03
CA THR A 16 -14.77 -19.82 -0.30
C THR A 16 -13.37 -19.24 -0.18
N LYS A 17 -12.44 -19.72 -1.00
CA LYS A 17 -11.13 -19.08 -1.17
C LYS A 17 -11.28 -17.85 -2.06
N VAL A 18 -10.86 -16.70 -1.55
CA VAL A 18 -10.80 -15.43 -2.26
C VAL A 18 -9.34 -15.06 -2.47
N ARG A 19 -9.02 -14.68 -3.70
CA ARG A 19 -7.72 -14.16 -4.11
C ARG A 19 -7.79 -12.65 -4.20
N VAL A 20 -6.82 -11.98 -3.59
CA VAL A 20 -6.61 -10.55 -3.73
C VAL A 20 -5.26 -10.34 -4.39
N THR A 21 -5.26 -9.77 -5.59
CA THR A 21 -4.04 -9.46 -6.33
C THR A 21 -3.73 -7.98 -6.17
N ALA A 22 -2.57 -7.69 -5.61
CA ALA A 22 -2.02 -6.35 -5.46
C ALA A 22 -0.86 -6.15 -6.44
N ARG A 23 -0.92 -5.11 -7.25
CA ARG A 23 0.18 -4.69 -8.12
C ARG A 23 0.75 -3.38 -7.60
N PHE A 24 2.02 -3.40 -7.20
CA PHE A 24 2.74 -2.23 -6.75
C PHE A 24 3.61 -1.68 -7.86
N ARG A 25 3.61 -0.35 -8.02
CA ARG A 25 4.61 0.38 -8.79
C ARG A 25 5.00 1.67 -8.07
N ALA A 26 6.28 1.96 -7.97
CA ALA A 26 6.75 3.24 -7.45
C ALA A 26 8.03 3.68 -8.15
N ARG A 27 8.18 5.00 -8.23
CA ARG A 27 9.44 5.66 -8.53
C ARG A 27 9.86 6.42 -7.29
N LEU A 28 10.97 6.01 -6.68
CA LEU A 28 11.52 6.63 -5.48
C LEU A 28 12.86 7.29 -5.82
N THR A 29 12.88 8.62 -5.84
CA THR A 29 14.07 9.40 -6.16
C THR A 29 15.07 9.34 -5.01
N VAL A 30 16.34 9.06 -5.34
CA VAL A 30 17.48 8.94 -4.43
C VAL A 30 18.72 9.48 -5.13
N GLY A 31 19.56 10.23 -4.43
CA GLY A 31 20.84 10.72 -4.95
C GLY A 31 20.69 11.80 -6.04
N ALA A 32 19.56 12.50 -6.08
CA ALA A 32 19.31 13.61 -6.99
C ALA A 32 19.55 14.96 -6.30
N LYS A 33 20.25 15.88 -6.95
CA LYS A 33 20.22 17.30 -6.59
C LYS A 33 19.24 18.03 -7.51
N PHE A 34 18.37 18.85 -6.93
CA PHE A 34 17.47 19.72 -7.68
C PHE A 34 17.99 21.15 -7.65
N GLY A 35 18.16 21.75 -8.84
CA GLY A 35 18.54 23.15 -9.00
C GLY A 35 17.34 24.10 -8.91
N PRO A 36 17.58 25.43 -8.90
CA PRO A 36 16.53 26.44 -8.80
C PRO A 36 15.48 26.37 -9.92
N GLY A 37 15.85 25.90 -11.11
CA GLY A 37 14.93 25.70 -12.24
C GLY A 37 14.19 24.36 -12.24
N GLY A 38 14.32 23.53 -11.18
CA GLY A 38 13.79 22.17 -11.14
C GLY A 38 14.62 21.16 -11.94
N GLU A 39 15.70 21.61 -12.56
CA GLU A 39 16.69 20.75 -13.21
C GLU A 39 17.35 19.81 -12.21
N ARG A 40 17.67 18.60 -12.68
CA ARG A 40 18.05 17.49 -11.82
C ARG A 40 19.39 16.90 -12.25
N THR A 41 20.30 16.76 -11.30
CA THR A 41 21.59 16.07 -11.49
C THR A 41 21.62 14.80 -10.64
N CYS A 42 21.94 13.67 -11.25
CA CYS A 42 22.01 12.38 -10.57
C CYS A 42 23.45 12.07 -10.12
N PHE A 43 23.61 11.76 -8.84
CA PHE A 43 24.90 11.38 -8.24
C PHE A 43 24.97 9.89 -7.86
N GLY A 44 23.94 9.12 -8.18
CA GLY A 44 23.87 7.68 -7.91
C GLY A 44 23.23 7.33 -6.56
N LYS A 45 22.76 6.09 -6.45
CA LYS A 45 22.06 5.57 -5.25
C LYS A 45 22.89 5.56 -3.96
N ASN A 46 24.22 5.56 -4.09
CA ASN A 46 25.16 5.46 -2.97
C ASN A 46 25.88 6.80 -2.73
N SER A 47 25.35 7.92 -3.22
CA SER A 47 25.98 9.22 -3.01
C SER A 47 25.97 9.61 -1.53
N GLU A 48 27.13 9.94 -0.98
CA GLU A 48 27.29 10.41 0.41
C GLU A 48 27.12 11.94 0.53
N ARG A 49 26.75 12.61 -0.56
CA ARG A 49 26.57 14.06 -0.58
C ARG A 49 25.41 14.47 0.34
N ALA A 50 25.61 15.53 1.11
CA ALA A 50 24.55 16.09 1.95
C ALA A 50 23.50 16.89 1.15
N ASP A 51 23.84 17.33 -0.06
CA ASP A 51 23.02 18.21 -0.91
C ASP A 51 22.16 17.45 -1.94
N VAL A 52 21.97 16.14 -1.75
CA VAL A 52 21.11 15.31 -2.62
C VAL A 52 19.91 14.76 -1.85
N THR A 53 18.87 14.34 -2.58
CA THR A 53 17.72 13.66 -1.99
C THR A 53 18.14 12.36 -1.31
N GLY A 54 17.90 12.28 -0.02
CA GLY A 54 18.12 11.08 0.77
C GLY A 54 17.11 9.97 0.48
N ASN A 55 17.24 8.87 1.22
CA ASN A 55 16.34 7.73 1.10
C ASN A 55 14.99 8.04 1.76
N TYR A 56 13.91 7.69 1.04
CA TYR A 56 12.56 7.72 1.55
C TYR A 56 12.05 6.30 1.73
N ASP A 57 11.60 5.96 2.94
CA ASP A 57 10.81 4.76 3.16
C ASP A 57 9.33 5.14 3.23
N ILE A 58 8.54 4.51 2.38
CA ILE A 58 7.11 4.75 2.26
C ILE A 58 6.38 3.47 2.64
N SER A 59 5.36 3.60 3.49
CA SER A 59 4.54 2.47 3.94
C SER A 59 3.06 2.85 3.89
N LEU A 60 2.22 1.88 3.54
CA LEU A 60 0.78 1.98 3.74
C LEU A 60 0.45 1.67 5.20
N GLY A 61 -0.45 2.46 5.80
CA GLY A 61 -0.82 2.33 7.21
C GLY A 61 0.21 2.93 8.18
N ARG A 62 0.07 2.57 9.45
CA ARG A 62 0.91 3.13 10.52
C ARG A 62 2.29 2.49 10.55
N VAL A 63 3.34 3.30 10.37
CA VAL A 63 4.74 2.89 10.49
C VAL A 63 5.04 2.46 11.94
N GLY A 64 5.70 1.31 12.12
CA GLY A 64 6.23 0.87 13.43
C GLY A 64 5.38 -0.13 14.21
N ARG A 65 4.28 -0.64 13.65
CA ARG A 65 3.56 -1.78 14.22
C ARG A 65 3.80 -3.00 13.34
N ALA A 66 4.77 -3.84 13.72
CA ALA A 66 4.92 -5.15 13.09
C ALA A 66 3.60 -5.91 13.32
N ALA A 67 2.90 -6.25 12.24
CA ALA A 67 1.70 -7.07 12.35
C ALA A 67 2.13 -8.43 12.88
N ARG A 68 1.59 -8.84 14.04
CA ARG A 68 1.87 -10.16 14.63
C ARG A 68 1.35 -11.32 13.76
N LYS A 69 0.44 -11.02 12.83
CA LYS A 69 -0.18 -11.93 11.87
C LYS A 69 -0.48 -11.20 10.57
N SER A 70 -0.41 -11.91 9.45
CA SER A 70 -0.80 -11.44 8.12
C SER A 70 -2.33 -11.38 8.01
N VAL A 71 -2.90 -10.22 8.38
CA VAL A 71 -4.36 -9.98 8.39
C VAL A 71 -4.76 -8.90 7.41
N MET A 72 -5.90 -9.11 6.75
CA MET A 72 -6.62 -8.08 6.01
C MET A 72 -7.77 -7.55 6.83
N TYR A 73 -8.11 -6.30 6.58
CA TYR A 73 -9.16 -5.57 7.25
C TYR A 73 -10.39 -5.47 6.36
N LEU A 74 -11.56 -5.78 6.93
CA LEU A 74 -12.86 -5.56 6.30
C LEU A 74 -13.56 -4.40 6.96
N TYR A 75 -13.93 -3.42 6.16
CA TYR A 75 -14.69 -2.25 6.58
C TYR A 75 -16.14 -2.41 6.10
N ALA A 76 -17.12 -2.12 6.95
CA ALA A 76 -18.51 -2.02 6.50
C ALA A 76 -18.65 -0.81 5.55
N THR A 77 -19.47 -0.94 4.50
CA THR A 77 -19.61 0.11 3.47
C THR A 77 -20.57 1.22 3.96
N PRO A 78 -20.41 2.54 3.66
CA PRO A 78 -19.46 3.22 2.73
C PRO A 78 -18.62 4.38 3.34
N PRO A 79 -17.46 4.71 2.73
CA PRO A 79 -16.96 6.07 2.72
C PRO A 79 -17.74 6.93 1.70
N ALA A 80 -18.15 8.13 2.12
CA ALA A 80 -19.01 9.02 1.33
C ALA A 80 -18.31 9.63 0.10
N ARG A 81 -16.97 9.64 0.08
CA ARG A 81 -16.15 10.23 -0.98
C ARG A 81 -14.99 9.33 -1.34
N ALA A 82 -14.53 9.44 -2.59
CA ALA A 82 -13.39 8.70 -3.11
C ALA A 82 -12.03 9.06 -2.45
N THR A 83 -11.98 10.08 -1.59
CA THR A 83 -10.79 10.44 -0.80
C THR A 83 -10.85 9.96 0.64
N ASP A 84 -12.01 9.50 1.09
CA ASP A 84 -12.24 9.09 2.47
C ASP A 84 -11.89 7.60 2.57
N PHE A 85 -10.70 7.28 3.09
CA PHE A 85 -10.35 5.90 3.42
C PHE A 85 -10.92 5.55 4.79
N PRO A 86 -11.61 4.41 4.93
CA PRO A 86 -12.12 4.00 6.23
C PRO A 86 -10.96 3.68 7.18
N ASP A 87 -11.11 4.06 8.44
CA ASP A 87 -10.10 3.97 9.51
C ASP A 87 -10.53 3.04 10.66
N ASN A 88 -11.78 2.58 10.63
CA ASN A 88 -12.39 1.73 11.64
C ASN A 88 -12.83 0.40 11.01
N PRO A 89 -11.93 -0.60 10.94
CA PRO A 89 -12.28 -1.90 10.39
C PRO A 89 -13.26 -2.62 11.31
N LYS A 90 -14.21 -3.34 10.71
CA LYS A 90 -15.16 -4.19 11.43
C LYS A 90 -14.52 -5.50 11.86
N LEU A 91 -13.71 -6.08 10.99
CA LEU A 91 -13.20 -7.44 11.11
C LEU A 91 -11.80 -7.56 10.51
N GLU A 92 -11.06 -8.54 11.02
CA GLU A 92 -9.77 -8.98 10.49
C GLU A 92 -9.91 -10.40 9.93
N ILE A 93 -9.30 -10.68 8.77
CA ILE A 93 -9.23 -12.01 8.17
C ILE A 93 -7.77 -12.34 7.89
N GLU A 94 -7.33 -13.50 8.38
CA GLU A 94 -6.00 -14.03 8.08
C GLU A 94 -5.87 -14.40 6.60
N TYR A 95 -4.69 -14.18 6.04
CA TYR A 95 -4.36 -14.54 4.67
C TYR A 95 -2.99 -15.20 4.58
N THR A 96 -2.76 -15.92 3.49
CA THR A 96 -1.41 -16.28 3.03
C THR A 96 -1.00 -15.40 1.87
N GLU A 97 0.29 -15.12 1.72
CA GLU A 97 0.81 -14.26 0.66
C GLU A 97 1.88 -14.93 -0.16
N LYS A 98 1.95 -14.54 -1.43
CA LYS A 98 3.03 -14.85 -2.34
C LYS A 98 3.38 -13.61 -3.14
N MET A 99 4.61 -13.15 -3.03
CA MET A 99 5.14 -12.08 -3.86
C MET A 99 5.79 -12.66 -5.11
N ASN A 100 5.49 -12.07 -6.26
CA ASN A 100 6.05 -12.40 -7.56
C ASN A 100 6.59 -11.13 -8.22
N ASP A 101 7.46 -11.30 -9.22
CA ASP A 101 7.98 -10.22 -10.07
C ASP A 101 8.62 -9.06 -9.28
N ASN A 102 9.24 -9.35 -8.13
CA ASN A 102 9.89 -8.34 -7.32
C ASN A 102 11.15 -7.84 -8.02
N ASN A 103 11.10 -6.61 -8.51
CA ASN A 103 12.22 -5.99 -9.20
C ASN A 103 12.26 -4.49 -8.91
N GLN A 104 13.44 -4.01 -8.52
CA GLN A 104 13.64 -2.65 -8.02
C GLN A 104 14.96 -2.07 -8.56
N PRO A 105 15.10 -1.92 -9.89
CA PRO A 105 16.32 -1.39 -10.48
C PRO A 105 16.46 0.09 -10.14
N TYR A 106 17.70 0.50 -9.85
CA TYR A 106 18.06 1.91 -9.85
C TYR A 106 18.36 2.34 -11.28
N ILE A 107 17.62 3.34 -11.77
CA ILE A 107 17.79 3.91 -13.10
C ILE A 107 18.52 5.24 -12.95
N LEU A 108 19.76 5.30 -13.45
CA LEU A 108 20.62 6.46 -13.26
C LEU A 108 20.03 7.73 -13.89
N SER A 109 19.47 7.65 -15.09
CA SER A 109 18.81 8.80 -15.76
C SER A 109 17.59 9.33 -15.00
N ASP A 110 16.95 8.48 -14.19
CA ASP A 110 15.80 8.85 -13.36
C ASP A 110 16.19 9.33 -11.95
N CYS A 111 17.47 9.19 -11.58
CA CYS A 111 17.96 9.23 -10.21
C CYS A 111 17.03 8.47 -9.23
N ALA A 112 16.51 7.31 -9.61
CA ALA A 112 15.42 6.69 -8.86
C ALA A 112 15.43 5.16 -8.93
N TYR A 113 14.88 4.56 -7.88
CA TYR A 113 14.44 3.17 -7.93
C TYR A 113 13.07 3.08 -8.59
N ASN A 114 12.98 2.30 -9.66
CA ASN A 114 11.72 2.00 -10.34
C ASN A 114 11.19 0.64 -9.85
N SER A 115 10.63 0.64 -8.65
CA SER A 115 10.18 -0.55 -7.96
C SER A 115 8.84 -1.06 -8.48
N HIS A 116 8.75 -2.36 -8.73
CA HIS A 116 7.49 -3.04 -9.01
C HIS A 116 7.50 -4.47 -8.46
N TRP A 117 6.30 -4.94 -8.09
CA TRP A 117 6.05 -6.32 -7.72
C TRP A 117 4.55 -6.61 -7.78
N THR A 118 4.20 -7.88 -7.82
CA THR A 118 2.83 -8.35 -7.67
C THR A 118 2.72 -9.25 -6.45
N THR A 119 1.87 -8.88 -5.49
CA THR A 119 1.56 -9.74 -4.34
C THR A 119 0.20 -10.37 -4.53
N VAL A 120 0.13 -11.69 -4.38
CA VAL A 120 -1.11 -12.45 -4.38
C VAL A 120 -1.40 -12.88 -2.95
N TYR A 121 -2.50 -12.40 -2.42
CA TYR A 121 -3.01 -12.81 -1.13
C TYR A 121 -4.15 -13.79 -1.29
N THR A 122 -4.16 -14.84 -0.49
CA THR A 122 -5.25 -15.83 -0.47
C THR A 122 -5.85 -15.87 0.92
N LEU A 123 -7.15 -15.62 1.00
CA LEU A 123 -7.93 -15.69 2.23
C LEU A 123 -9.11 -16.64 2.07
N THR A 124 -9.56 -17.23 3.16
CA THR A 124 -10.77 -18.07 3.17
C THR A 124 -11.86 -17.30 3.91
N ILE A 125 -13.04 -17.16 3.30
CA ILE A 125 -14.18 -16.51 3.95
C ILE A 125 -14.57 -17.32 5.19
N PRO A 126 -14.52 -16.72 6.39
CA PRO A 126 -14.84 -17.44 7.62
C PRO A 126 -16.35 -17.71 7.70
N SER A 127 -16.77 -18.49 8.69
CA SER A 127 -18.18 -18.81 8.90
C SER A 127 -19.01 -17.56 9.22
N LYS A 128 -20.33 -17.63 8.99
CA LYS A 128 -21.29 -16.53 9.21
C LYS A 128 -21.24 -15.93 10.62
N LYS A 129 -20.88 -16.74 11.64
CA LYS A 129 -20.69 -16.28 13.02
C LYS A 129 -19.59 -15.21 13.14
N ASN A 130 -18.54 -15.34 12.32
CA ASN A 130 -17.36 -14.48 12.36
C ASN A 130 -17.39 -13.40 11.27
N LEU A 131 -18.08 -13.65 10.16
CA LEU A 131 -18.31 -12.67 9.09
C LEU A 131 -19.75 -12.77 8.59
N PRO A 132 -20.64 -11.88 9.04
CA PRO A 132 -22.00 -11.83 8.55
C PRO A 132 -22.09 -11.58 7.03
N THR A 133 -23.23 -11.93 6.46
CA THR A 133 -23.59 -11.58 5.09
C THR A 133 -23.60 -10.05 4.92
N GLY A 134 -23.03 -9.54 3.83
CA GLY A 134 -22.93 -8.10 3.63
C GLY A 134 -21.97 -7.67 2.54
N ARG A 135 -21.81 -6.35 2.39
CA ARG A 135 -20.81 -5.74 1.50
C ARG A 135 -19.72 -5.09 2.34
N TYR A 136 -18.49 -5.43 2.01
CA TYR A 136 -17.30 -5.00 2.74
C TYR A 136 -16.28 -4.39 1.78
N LEU A 137 -15.58 -3.35 2.25
CA LEU A 137 -14.37 -2.88 1.61
C LEU A 137 -13.18 -3.61 2.20
N LEU A 138 -12.22 -3.98 1.37
CA LEU A 138 -11.09 -4.79 1.76
C LEU A 138 -9.80 -3.99 1.72
N GLY A 139 -9.03 -4.01 2.81
CA GLY A 139 -7.76 -3.31 2.95
C GLY A 139 -6.65 -4.19 3.52
N LEU A 140 -5.42 -4.04 3.03
CA LEU A 140 -4.25 -4.75 3.56
C LEU A 140 -3.72 -4.17 4.88
N THR A 141 -3.99 -2.89 5.13
CA THR A 141 -3.49 -2.15 6.28
C THR A 141 -4.64 -1.38 6.91
N ASN A 142 -4.45 -0.97 8.16
CA ASN A 142 -5.36 -0.06 8.82
C ASN A 142 -4.57 1.12 9.42
N PRO A 143 -4.80 2.36 8.95
CA PRO A 143 -5.71 2.73 7.85
C PRO A 143 -5.10 2.42 6.47
N MET A 144 -5.92 2.27 5.43
CA MET A 144 -5.46 2.08 4.04
C MET A 144 -4.97 3.39 3.38
N LYS A 145 -4.12 4.14 4.07
CA LYS A 145 -3.54 5.39 3.56
C LYS A 145 -2.10 5.55 4.02
N MET A 146 -1.33 6.33 3.27
CA MET A 146 -0.03 6.81 3.73
C MET A 146 -0.27 8.02 4.63
N GLU A 147 0.20 7.95 5.87
CA GLU A 147 0.11 9.08 6.81
C GLU A 147 1.48 9.77 6.96
N THR A 148 2.55 8.99 6.94
CA THR A 148 3.92 9.46 7.16
C THR A 148 4.88 8.78 6.21
N VAL A 149 5.98 9.45 5.92
CA VAL A 149 7.15 8.86 5.26
C VAL A 149 8.34 8.94 6.18
N MET A 150 9.30 8.02 6.04
CA MET A 150 10.60 8.16 6.68
C MET A 150 11.53 8.87 5.72
N ARG A 151 12.23 9.91 6.18
CA ARG A 151 13.29 10.60 5.44
C ARG A 151 14.55 10.51 6.27
N ASN A 152 15.57 9.81 5.76
CA ASN A 152 16.83 9.58 6.50
C ASN A 152 16.59 9.05 7.93
N GLY A 153 15.66 8.10 8.09
CA GLY A 153 15.33 7.52 9.41
C GLY A 153 14.44 8.40 10.31
N VAL A 154 14.06 9.60 9.88
CA VAL A 154 13.14 10.48 10.63
C VAL A 154 11.74 10.42 10.03
N ARG A 155 10.72 10.22 10.88
CA ARG A 155 9.32 10.24 10.45
C ARG A 155 8.87 11.66 10.18
N VAL A 156 8.36 11.92 8.98
CA VAL A 156 7.78 13.22 8.59
C VAL A 156 6.35 13.03 8.07
N PRO A 157 5.45 14.01 8.28
CA PRO A 157 4.11 13.97 7.71
C PRO A 157 4.14 13.85 6.19
N LEU A 158 3.24 13.07 5.60
CA LEU A 158 3.18 12.93 4.13
C LEU A 158 2.96 14.29 3.44
N ALA A 159 2.12 15.15 4.01
CA ALA A 159 1.82 16.47 3.46
C ALA A 159 3.04 17.40 3.42
N SER A 160 3.97 17.30 4.38
CA SER A 160 5.16 18.18 4.41
C SER A 160 6.16 17.86 3.31
N VAL A 161 5.99 16.74 2.61
CA VAL A 161 6.78 16.35 1.43
C VAL A 161 5.95 16.44 0.14
N GLY A 162 4.82 17.17 0.18
CA GLY A 162 3.92 17.35 -0.96
C GLY A 162 3.13 16.09 -1.34
N GLY A 163 3.08 15.08 -0.48
CA GLY A 163 2.39 13.83 -0.74
C GLY A 163 0.91 13.89 -0.35
N SER A 164 0.10 13.06 -1.03
CA SER A 164 -1.28 12.78 -0.66
C SER A 164 -1.62 11.32 -0.95
N THR A 165 -2.69 10.81 -0.33
CA THR A 165 -3.27 9.49 -0.66
C THR A 165 -4.63 9.71 -1.31
N GLN A 166 -4.88 9.03 -2.43
CA GLN A 166 -6.15 9.05 -3.13
C GLN A 166 -6.47 7.65 -3.64
N GLY A 167 -7.76 7.29 -3.74
CA GLY A 167 -8.19 6.02 -4.31
C GLY A 167 -9.35 5.37 -3.57
N ARG A 168 -9.69 4.16 -3.97
CA ARG A 168 -10.80 3.39 -3.39
C ARG A 168 -10.39 1.97 -3.09
N LEU A 169 -10.99 1.39 -2.07
CA LEU A 169 -10.81 -0.02 -1.74
C LEU A 169 -11.72 -0.90 -2.60
N PRO A 170 -11.27 -2.11 -2.98
CA PRO A 170 -12.12 -3.08 -3.65
C PRO A 170 -13.22 -3.57 -2.70
N ALA A 171 -14.37 -3.90 -3.28
CA ALA A 171 -15.50 -4.45 -2.54
C ALA A 171 -15.52 -5.98 -2.60
N LEU A 172 -15.92 -6.60 -1.50
CA LEU A 172 -16.24 -8.01 -1.36
C LEU A 172 -17.67 -8.14 -0.85
N ARG A 173 -18.49 -8.93 -1.55
CA ARG A 173 -19.85 -9.28 -1.14
C ARG A 173 -19.85 -10.68 -0.55
N VAL A 174 -20.23 -10.78 0.72
CA VAL A 174 -20.44 -12.06 1.41
C VAL A 174 -21.92 -12.43 1.28
N ILE A 175 -22.17 -13.65 0.81
CA ILE A 175 -23.49 -14.25 0.66
C ILE A 175 -23.60 -15.54 1.49
N GLU A 176 -24.82 -16.06 1.64
CA GLU A 176 -25.07 -17.35 2.28
C GLU A 176 -24.59 -18.53 1.42
#